data_AF-A0A6G8HZW6-F1
#
_entry.id   AF-A0A6G8HZW6-F1
#
_cell.length_a   1.000
_cell.length_b   1.000
_cell.length_c   1.000
_cell.angle_alpha   90.00
_cell.angle_beta   90.00
_cell.angle_gamma   90.00
#
_symmetry.space_group_name_H-M   'P 1'
#
loop_
_entity.id
_entity.type
_entity.pdbx_description
1 polymer ?
#
loop_
_entity_poly.entity_id
_entity_poly.type
_entity_poly.pdbx_seq_one_letter_code
_entity_poly.pdbx_strand_id
1 'polypeptide(L)'
;MGSKEVKHYQSCARTCRSHSSSLRSNRKAAMDKKEKLEKAKSKITSELSQISSQKSTLSTLNNVDTGNFVGDRQAKYQGKMSAALQKLSTYKTSEDDNLTSINNKIAELETTISSLTSQISSWDQQAVMYDRMAASSM
;
A
#
# COMPACT_ATOMS: atom_id res chain seq x y z
N MET A 1 33.26 -32.05 -29.65
CA MET A 1 31.91 -31.43 -29.66
C MET A 1 31.67 -30.44 -28.51
N GLY A 2 32.41 -30.48 -27.39
CA GLY A 2 32.12 -29.68 -26.18
C GLY A 2 32.08 -28.14 -26.31
N SER A 3 32.93 -27.50 -27.11
CA SER A 3 33.03 -26.02 -27.09
C SER A 3 31.76 -25.27 -27.56
N LYS A 4 31.03 -25.80 -28.54
CA LYS A 4 29.78 -25.16 -29.03
C LYS A 4 28.63 -25.33 -28.03
N GLU A 5 28.54 -26.49 -27.43
CA GLU A 5 27.50 -26.84 -26.46
C GLU A 5 27.68 -26.08 -25.13
N VAL A 6 28.91 -25.99 -24.62
CA VAL A 6 29.25 -25.16 -23.46
C VAL A 6 28.84 -23.70 -23.68
N LYS A 7 29.15 -23.13 -24.85
CA LYS A 7 28.77 -21.75 -25.19
C LYS A 7 27.25 -21.57 -25.26
N HIS A 8 26.53 -22.56 -25.80
CA HIS A 8 25.07 -22.54 -25.85
C HIS A 8 24.47 -22.49 -24.44
N TYR A 9 24.83 -23.42 -23.55
CA TYR A 9 24.30 -23.44 -22.19
C TYR A 9 24.67 -22.19 -21.39
N GLN A 10 25.89 -21.67 -21.54
CA GLN A 10 26.27 -20.38 -20.93
C GLN A 10 25.40 -19.22 -21.42
N SER A 11 25.04 -19.19 -22.71
CA SER A 11 24.14 -18.17 -23.26
C SER A 11 22.72 -18.28 -22.68
N CYS A 12 22.19 -19.50 -22.56
CA CYS A 12 20.90 -19.75 -21.92
C CYS A 12 20.91 -19.28 -20.45
N ALA A 13 21.95 -19.63 -19.69
CA ALA A 13 22.09 -19.22 -18.29
C ALA A 13 22.16 -17.68 -18.14
N ARG A 14 22.85 -16.98 -19.04
CA ARG A 14 22.86 -15.50 -19.06
C ARG A 14 21.48 -14.92 -19.34
N THR A 15 20.74 -15.52 -20.26
CA THR A 15 19.37 -15.10 -20.60
C THR A 15 18.43 -15.25 -19.40
N CYS A 16 18.48 -16.38 -18.69
CA CYS A 16 17.71 -16.61 -17.48
C CYS A 16 18.03 -15.56 -16.39
N ARG A 17 19.31 -15.28 -16.15
CA ARG A 17 19.76 -14.26 -15.18
C ARG A 17 19.29 -12.85 -15.57
N SER A 18 19.27 -12.53 -16.87
CA SER A 18 18.76 -11.25 -17.35
C SER A 18 17.26 -11.10 -17.05
N HIS A 19 16.47 -12.14 -17.27
CA HIS A 19 15.05 -12.15 -16.91
C HIS A 19 14.83 -12.00 -15.41
N SER A 20 15.55 -12.79 -14.59
CA SER A 20 15.41 -12.70 -13.12
C SER A 20 15.84 -11.34 -12.58
N SER A 21 16.87 -10.71 -13.16
CA SER A 21 17.29 -9.35 -12.83
C SER A 21 16.18 -8.31 -13.13
N SER A 22 15.56 -8.37 -14.31
CA SER A 22 14.44 -7.48 -14.66
C SER A 22 13.26 -7.64 -13.70
N LEU A 23 12.88 -8.88 -13.38
CA LEU A 23 11.82 -9.17 -12.41
C LEU A 23 12.15 -8.67 -11.00
N ARG A 24 13.42 -8.73 -10.58
CA ARG A 24 13.87 -8.18 -9.29
C ARG A 24 13.67 -6.67 -9.21
N SER A 25 13.94 -5.94 -10.31
CA SER A 25 13.67 -4.51 -10.40
C SER A 25 12.18 -4.19 -10.26
N ASN A 26 11.32 -4.94 -10.96
CA ASN A 26 9.87 -4.79 -10.84
C ASN A 26 9.37 -5.10 -9.42
N ARG A 27 9.91 -6.15 -8.80
CA ARG A 27 9.57 -6.52 -7.41
C ARG A 27 9.97 -5.41 -6.45
N LYS A 28 11.16 -4.81 -6.62
CA LYS A 28 11.62 -3.69 -5.80
C LYS A 28 10.67 -2.49 -5.93
N ALA A 29 10.27 -2.14 -7.15
CA ALA A 29 9.32 -1.04 -7.37
C ALA A 29 7.96 -1.32 -6.70
N ALA A 30 7.47 -2.56 -6.74
CA ALA A 30 6.24 -2.96 -6.06
C ALA A 30 6.36 -2.85 -4.52
N MET A 31 7.49 -3.30 -3.96
CA MET A 31 7.79 -3.18 -2.53
C MET A 31 7.86 -1.71 -2.08
N ASP A 32 8.52 -0.86 -2.87
CA ASP A 32 8.64 0.58 -2.56
C ASP A 32 7.28 1.28 -2.58
N LYS A 33 6.42 0.91 -3.54
CA LYS A 33 5.06 1.43 -3.59
C LYS A 33 4.23 0.97 -2.39
N LYS A 34 4.38 -0.30 -1.99
CA LYS A 34 3.73 -0.84 -0.79
C LYS A 34 4.16 -0.08 0.45
N GLU A 35 5.45 0.16 0.64
CA GLU A 35 5.98 0.89 1.80
C GLU A 35 5.41 2.32 1.89
N LYS A 36 5.34 3.03 0.77
CA LYS A 36 4.75 4.38 0.72
C LYS A 36 3.27 4.37 1.11
N LEU A 37 2.52 3.36 0.66
CA LEU A 37 1.11 3.20 1.01
C LEU A 37 0.91 2.87 2.49
N GLU A 38 1.75 2.02 3.08
CA GLU A 38 1.70 1.72 4.52
C GLU A 38 1.99 2.97 5.38
N LYS A 39 2.95 3.81 4.95
CA LYS A 39 3.22 5.10 5.59
C LYS A 39 2.02 6.05 5.50
N ALA A 40 1.40 6.15 4.33
CA ALA A 40 0.20 6.97 4.14
C ALA A 40 -0.98 6.47 4.99
N LYS A 41 -1.22 5.16 5.01
CA LYS A 41 -2.22 4.50 5.85
C LYS A 41 -2.05 4.84 7.33
N SER A 42 -0.84 4.73 7.85
CA SER A 42 -0.54 5.04 9.26
C SER A 42 -0.81 6.51 9.60
N LYS A 43 -0.47 7.43 8.69
CA LYS A 43 -0.75 8.86 8.85
C LYS A 43 -2.25 9.14 8.90
N ILE A 44 -3.01 8.63 7.91
CA ILE A 44 -4.48 8.81 7.85
C ILE A 44 -5.14 8.21 9.09
N THR A 45 -4.71 7.03 9.55
CA THR A 45 -5.25 6.39 10.76
C THR A 45 -5.06 7.26 12.00
N SER A 46 -3.91 7.93 12.10
CA SER A 46 -3.62 8.86 13.21
C SER A 46 -4.51 10.11 13.14
N GLU A 47 -4.66 10.70 11.95
CA GLU A 47 -5.54 11.86 11.72
C GLU A 47 -7.01 11.51 12.03
N LEU A 48 -7.50 10.35 11.58
CA LEU A 48 -8.85 9.85 11.87
C LEU A 48 -9.11 9.66 13.37
N SER A 49 -8.11 9.21 14.12
CA SER A 49 -8.20 9.08 15.56
C SER A 49 -8.37 10.45 16.22
N GLN A 50 -7.59 11.45 15.81
CA GLN A 50 -7.71 12.83 16.29
C GLN A 50 -9.08 13.44 15.96
N ILE A 51 -9.57 13.22 14.73
CA ILE A 51 -10.89 13.70 14.29
C ILE A 51 -12.02 13.05 15.09
N SER A 52 -11.89 11.76 15.40
CA SER A 52 -12.88 11.05 16.22
C SER A 52 -12.94 11.65 17.64
N SER A 53 -11.79 11.97 18.23
CA SER A 53 -11.72 12.69 19.51
C SER A 53 -12.35 14.09 19.42
N GLN A 54 -12.01 14.88 18.40
CA GLN A 54 -12.58 16.21 18.18
C GLN A 54 -14.10 16.18 17.99
N LYS A 55 -14.60 15.21 17.22
CA LYS A 55 -16.04 15.01 17.01
C LYS A 55 -16.74 14.69 18.33
N SER A 56 -16.15 13.86 19.17
CA SER A 56 -16.66 13.55 20.51
C SER A 56 -16.75 14.82 21.38
N THR A 57 -15.66 15.60 21.47
CA THR A 57 -15.65 16.87 22.20
C THR A 57 -16.72 17.84 21.70
N LEU A 58 -16.86 18.00 20.37
CA LEU A 58 -17.89 18.87 19.80
C LEU A 58 -19.30 18.37 20.09
N SER A 59 -19.51 17.05 20.10
CA SER A 59 -20.81 16.45 20.43
C SER A 59 -21.18 16.72 21.89
N THR A 60 -20.21 16.62 22.81
CA THR A 60 -20.40 17.02 24.21
C THR A 60 -20.75 18.49 24.33
N LEU A 61 -19.99 19.38 23.67
CA LEU A 61 -20.24 20.83 23.70
C LEU A 61 -21.60 21.21 23.10
N ASN A 62 -22.07 20.49 22.07
CA ASN A 62 -23.38 20.70 21.47
C ASN A 62 -24.54 20.39 22.44
N ASN A 63 -24.30 19.47 23.39
CA ASN A 63 -25.29 18.96 24.32
C ASN A 63 -25.21 19.61 25.72
N VAL A 64 -24.32 20.58 25.93
CA VAL A 64 -24.28 21.34 27.20
C VAL A 64 -25.54 22.19 27.31
N ASP A 65 -26.20 22.12 28.46
CA ASP A 65 -27.37 22.95 28.76
C ASP A 65 -27.01 24.43 28.64
N THR A 66 -27.66 25.09 27.68
CA THR A 66 -27.43 26.49 27.37
C THR A 66 -28.46 27.38 28.05
N GLY A 67 -28.95 27.07 29.26
CA GLY A 67 -30.10 27.75 29.90
C GLY A 67 -30.14 29.29 29.87
N ASN A 68 -29.01 29.98 29.69
CA ASN A 68 -28.93 31.45 29.51
C ASN A 68 -28.80 31.92 28.04
N PHE A 69 -28.86 30.99 27.09
CA PHE A 69 -28.62 31.12 25.67
C PHE A 69 -29.93 30.79 24.97
N VAL A 70 -30.70 31.83 24.62
CA VAL A 70 -32.04 31.72 24.05
C VAL A 70 -32.14 32.49 22.73
N GLY A 71 -33.19 32.20 21.95
CA GLY A 71 -33.51 32.90 20.70
C GLY A 71 -32.42 32.76 19.63
N ASP A 72 -32.19 33.83 18.86
CA ASP A 72 -31.28 33.83 17.71
C ASP A 72 -29.86 33.37 18.04
N ARG A 73 -29.38 33.70 19.26
CA ARG A 73 -28.03 33.33 19.68
C ARG A 73 -27.89 31.82 19.85
N GLN A 74 -28.91 31.17 20.42
CA GLN A 74 -28.99 29.72 20.54
C GLN A 74 -29.05 29.04 19.18
N ALA A 75 -29.95 29.52 18.30
CA ALA A 75 -30.10 28.99 16.96
C ALA A 75 -28.78 29.07 16.16
N LYS A 76 -28.07 30.20 16.26
CA LYS A 76 -26.78 30.39 15.57
C LYS A 76 -25.68 29.49 16.11
N TYR A 77 -25.64 29.24 17.42
CA TYR A 77 -24.69 28.30 18.03
C TYR A 77 -24.96 26.87 17.58
N GLN A 78 -26.20 26.39 17.73
CA GLN A 78 -26.60 25.04 17.33
C GLN A 78 -26.38 24.81 15.83
N GLY A 79 -26.68 25.80 14.98
CA GLY A 79 -26.44 25.74 13.55
C GLY A 79 -24.96 25.60 13.20
N LYS A 80 -24.09 26.41 13.83
CA LYS A 80 -22.63 26.30 13.63
C LYS A 80 -22.08 24.95 14.10
N MET A 81 -22.56 24.47 15.24
CA MET A 81 -22.11 23.21 15.82
C MET A 81 -22.54 22.01 14.96
N SER A 82 -23.80 22.01 14.52
CA SER A 82 -24.33 20.98 13.60
C SER A 82 -23.57 20.96 12.27
N ALA A 83 -23.28 22.13 11.70
CA ALA A 83 -22.47 22.24 10.48
C ALA A 83 -21.04 21.73 10.68
N ALA A 84 -20.41 21.99 11.83
CA ALA A 84 -19.08 21.47 12.15
C ALA A 84 -19.08 19.95 12.30
N LEU A 85 -20.06 19.38 13.03
CA LEU A 85 -20.24 17.95 13.18
C LEU A 85 -20.47 17.25 11.83
N GLN A 86 -21.27 17.85 10.94
CA GLN A 86 -21.50 17.33 9.60
C GLN A 86 -20.20 17.31 8.78
N LYS A 87 -19.44 18.41 8.77
CA LYS A 87 -18.15 18.48 8.05
C LYS A 87 -17.16 17.42 8.53
N LEU A 88 -17.03 17.25 9.86
CA LEU A 88 -16.16 16.20 10.42
C LEU A 88 -16.66 14.80 10.05
N SER A 89 -17.97 14.59 10.01
CA SER A 89 -18.53 13.29 9.60
C SER A 89 -18.23 12.99 8.13
N THR A 90 -18.43 13.96 7.23
CA THR A 90 -18.12 13.80 5.80
C THR A 90 -16.64 13.55 5.58
N TYR A 91 -15.77 14.31 6.25
CA TYR A 91 -14.32 14.10 6.17
C TYR A 91 -13.94 12.69 6.66
N LYS A 92 -14.48 12.26 7.81
CA LYS A 92 -14.23 10.92 8.35
C LYS A 92 -14.61 9.83 7.35
N THR A 93 -15.80 9.91 6.76
CA THR A 93 -16.25 8.94 5.75
C THR A 93 -15.31 8.91 4.55
N SER A 94 -14.91 10.07 4.02
CA SER A 94 -13.98 10.14 2.90
C SER A 94 -12.62 9.50 3.21
N GLU A 95 -12.10 9.69 4.43
CA GLU A 95 -10.84 9.10 4.83
C GLU A 95 -10.94 7.59 5.14
N ASP A 96 -12.08 7.11 5.64
CA ASP A 96 -12.36 5.67 5.79
C ASP A 96 -12.40 4.97 4.40
N ASP A 97 -12.99 5.62 3.38
CA ASP A 97 -12.99 5.13 2.00
C ASP A 97 -11.56 5.11 1.41
N ASN A 98 -10.79 6.16 1.66
CA ASN A 98 -9.37 6.23 1.26
C ASN A 98 -8.55 5.10 1.90
N LEU A 99 -8.76 4.81 3.19
CA LEU A 99 -8.10 3.69 3.88
C LEU A 99 -8.46 2.35 3.24
N THR A 100 -9.73 2.15 2.89
CA THR A 100 -10.18 0.93 2.19
C THR A 100 -9.48 0.77 0.85
N SER A 101 -9.41 1.85 0.06
CA SER A 101 -8.70 1.86 -1.23
C SER A 101 -7.19 1.56 -1.06
N ILE A 102 -6.55 2.16 -0.07
CA ILE A 102 -5.13 1.91 0.23
C ILE A 102 -4.90 0.44 0.63
N ASN A 103 -5.75 -0.11 1.51
CA ASN A 103 -5.66 -1.51 1.94
C ASN A 103 -5.80 -2.48 0.75
N ASN A 104 -6.78 -2.24 -0.12
CA ASN A 104 -6.95 -3.05 -1.33
C ASN A 104 -5.69 -2.98 -2.21
N LYS A 105 -5.11 -1.79 -2.38
CA LYS A 105 -3.91 -1.63 -3.20
C LYS A 105 -2.68 -2.29 -2.60
N ILE A 106 -2.56 -2.30 -1.27
CA ILE A 106 -1.51 -3.05 -0.55
C ILE A 106 -1.66 -4.54 -0.83
N ALA A 107 -2.87 -5.10 -0.71
CA ALA A 107 -3.12 -6.52 -0.97
C ALA A 107 -2.77 -6.93 -2.40
N GLU A 108 -3.15 -6.12 -3.41
CA GLU A 108 -2.76 -6.34 -4.80
C GLU A 108 -1.24 -6.35 -5.00
N LEU A 109 -0.53 -5.44 -4.32
CA LEU A 109 0.93 -5.37 -4.37
C LEU A 109 1.57 -6.59 -3.70
N GLU A 110 1.00 -7.11 -2.61
CA GLU A 110 1.46 -8.35 -1.98
C GLU A 110 1.33 -9.57 -2.90
N THR A 111 0.19 -9.70 -3.59
CA THR A 111 0.01 -10.74 -4.61
C THR A 111 1.03 -10.59 -5.74
N THR A 112 1.26 -9.36 -6.22
CA THR A 112 2.24 -9.07 -7.27
C THR A 112 3.65 -9.42 -6.83
N ILE A 113 4.07 -9.01 -5.63
CA ILE A 113 5.39 -9.30 -5.06
C ILE A 113 5.60 -10.81 -4.92
N SER A 114 4.58 -11.54 -4.48
CA SER A 114 4.62 -13.00 -4.34
C SER A 114 4.79 -13.68 -5.70
N SER A 115 4.00 -13.28 -6.70
CA SER A 115 4.11 -13.80 -8.07
C SER A 115 5.49 -13.54 -8.68
N LEU A 116 5.99 -12.29 -8.56
CA LEU A 116 7.33 -11.94 -9.05
C LEU A 116 8.42 -12.75 -8.34
N THR A 117 8.28 -12.99 -7.04
CA THR A 117 9.24 -13.81 -6.27
C THR A 117 9.28 -15.25 -6.78
N SER A 118 8.12 -15.86 -7.03
CA SER A 118 8.06 -17.21 -7.62
C SER A 118 8.70 -17.28 -9.01
N GLN A 119 8.42 -16.28 -9.86
CA GLN A 119 9.03 -16.20 -11.20
C GLN A 119 10.54 -16.04 -11.15
N ILE A 120 11.06 -15.17 -10.26
CA ILE A 120 12.50 -15.00 -10.03
C ILE A 120 13.14 -16.32 -9.65
N SER A 121 12.56 -17.05 -8.68
CA SER A 121 13.08 -18.34 -8.24
C SER A 121 13.12 -19.37 -9.38
N SER A 122 12.10 -19.41 -10.23
CA SER A 122 12.06 -20.31 -11.40
C SER A 122 13.18 -19.99 -12.40
N TRP A 123 13.36 -18.71 -12.75
CA TRP A 123 14.43 -18.28 -13.65
C TRP A 123 15.83 -18.52 -13.07
N ASP A 124 16.02 -18.28 -11.77
CA ASP A 124 17.29 -18.53 -11.10
C ASP A 124 17.61 -20.05 -11.07
N GLN A 125 16.62 -20.91 -10.85
CA GLN A 125 16.78 -22.37 -10.94
C GLN A 125 17.18 -22.83 -12.35
N GLN A 126 16.53 -22.29 -13.39
CA GLN A 126 16.89 -22.60 -14.77
C GLN A 126 18.31 -22.13 -15.10
N ALA A 127 18.72 -20.95 -14.62
CA ALA A 127 20.10 -20.48 -14.80
C ALA A 127 21.11 -21.46 -14.21
N VAL A 128 20.87 -21.94 -12.99
CA VAL A 128 21.72 -22.94 -12.32
C VAL A 128 21.73 -24.27 -13.08
N MET A 129 20.59 -24.71 -13.62
CA MET A 129 20.53 -25.92 -14.45
C MET A 129 21.44 -25.78 -15.68
N TYR A 130 21.34 -24.66 -16.39
CA TYR A 130 22.19 -24.42 -17.56
C TYR A 130 23.67 -24.27 -17.22
N ASP A 131 24.03 -23.67 -16.08
CA ASP A 131 25.42 -23.62 -15.64
C ASP A 131 25.98 -25.03 -15.38
N ARG A 132 25.17 -25.93 -14.78
CA ARG A 132 25.56 -27.32 -14.54
C ARG A 132 25.74 -28.08 -15.85
N MET A 133 24.84 -27.90 -16.81
CA MET A 133 24.97 -28.51 -18.14
C MET A 133 26.23 -28.02 -18.86
N ALA A 134 26.51 -26.72 -18.79
CA ALA A 134 27.74 -26.15 -19.34
C ALA A 134 29.00 -26.78 -18.69
N ALA A 135 28.99 -26.98 -17.37
CA ALA A 135 30.11 -27.60 -16.67
C ALA A 135 30.28 -29.09 -17.02
N SER A 136 29.19 -29.84 -17.25
CA SER A 136 29.25 -31.25 -17.64
C SER A 136 29.66 -31.48 -19.09
N SER A 137 29.57 -30.45 -19.95
CA SER A 137 29.94 -30.51 -21.37
C SER A 137 31.38 -30.05 -21.65
N MET A 138 32.15 -29.68 -20.61
CA MET A 138 33.58 -29.36 -20.68
C MET A 138 34.43 -30.64 -20.70
#